data_AF-K4L327-F1
#
_entry.id   AF-K4L327-F1
#
_cell.length_a   1.000
_cell.length_b   1.000
_cell.length_c   1.000
_cell.angle_alpha   90.00
_cell.angle_beta   90.00
_cell.angle_gamma   90.00
#
_symmetry.space_group_name_H-M   'P 1'
#
loop_
_entity.id
_entity.type
_entity.pdbx_description
1 polymer ?
#
loop_
_entity_poly.entity_id
_entity_poly.type
_entity_poly.pdbx_seq_one_letter_code
_entity_poly.pdbx_strand_id
1 'polypeptide(L)' 'MRGLVWLTAIWGIEYFSGLFLLKILGVYPWRYTDPLAINGLITLSYAPVWFIGGLLFERVHRKLDAFVILTNRYSER' A
#
# COMPACT_ATOMS: atom_id res chain seq x y z
N MET A 1 -15.94 2.89 2.02
CA MET A 1 -15.76 1.93 0.91
C MET A 1 -14.34 2.00 0.31
N ARG A 2 -13.84 3.16 -0.16
CA ARG A 2 -12.55 3.28 -0.88
C ARG A 2 -11.30 2.89 -0.07
N GLY A 3 -11.23 3.25 1.21
CA GLY A 3 -10.09 2.87 2.07
C GLY A 3 -9.93 1.36 2.28
N LEU A 4 -11.04 0.60 2.24
CA LEU A 4 -10.99 -0.87 2.33
C LEU A 4 -10.39 -1.50 1.07
N VAL A 5 -10.63 -0.90 -0.10
CA VAL A 5 -10.03 -1.36 -1.37
C VAL A 5 -8.52 -1.17 -1.35
N TRP A 6 -8.04 -0.03 -0.85
CA TRP A 6 -6.61 0.20 -0.68
C TRP A 6 -6.00 -0.76 0.34
N LEU A 7 -6.68 -0.98 1.47
CA LEU A 7 -6.25 -1.92 2.49
C LEU A 7 -6.09 -3.33 1.93
N THR A 8 -7.09 -3.86 1.21
CA THR A 8 -7.02 -5.21 0.63
C THR A 8 -5.99 -5.30 -0.50
N ALA A 9 -5.84 -4.24 -1.31
CA ALA A 9 -4.83 -4.19 -2.36
C ALA A 9 -3.41 -4.20 -1.78
N ILE A 10 -3.14 -3.39 -0.75
CA ILE A 10 -1.84 -3.32 -0.09
C ILE A 10 -1.49 -4.66 0.55
N TRP A 11 -2.41 -5.26 1.30
CA TRP A 11 -2.18 -6.60 1.86
C TRP A 11 -1.97 -7.67 0.79
N GLY A 12 -2.71 -7.61 -0.32
CA GLY A 12 -2.50 -8.51 -1.45
C GLY A 12 -1.09 -8.40 -1.99
N ILE A 13 -0.65 -7.19 -2.32
CA ILE A 13 0.71 -6.93 -2.84
C ILE A 13 1.76 -7.36 -1.82
N GLU A 14 1.63 -6.97 -0.55
CA GLU A 14 2.58 -7.32 0.52
C GLU A 14 2.70 -8.84 0.66
N TYR A 15 1.57 -9.56 0.66
CA TYR A 15 1.54 -11.01 0.75
C TYR A 15 2.18 -11.69 -0.47
N PHE A 16 1.80 -11.30 -1.69
CA PHE A 16 2.35 -11.90 -2.91
C PHE A 16 3.85 -11.61 -3.05
N SER A 17 4.27 -10.38 -2.76
CA SER A 17 5.68 -9.98 -2.78
C SER A 17 6.47 -10.75 -1.73
N GLY A 18 5.94 -10.84 -0.50
CA GLY A 18 6.55 -11.59 0.59
C GLY A 18 6.67 -13.07 0.29
N LEU A 19 5.62 -13.67 -0.29
CA LEU A 19 5.62 -15.08 -0.69
C LEU A 19 6.61 -15.35 -1.83
N PHE A 20 6.68 -14.44 -2.82
CA PHE A 20 7.61 -14.54 -3.93
C PHE A 20 9.06 -14.46 -3.46
N LEU A 21 9.37 -13.47 -2.62
CA LEU A 21 10.70 -13.31 -2.00
C LEU A 21 11.06 -14.50 -1.13
N LEU A 22 10.11 -15.02 -0.34
CA LEU A 22 10.32 -16.20 0.48
C LEU A 22 10.64 -17.43 -0.39
N LYS A 23 9.95 -17.60 -1.53
CA LYS A 23 10.21 -18.72 -2.43
C LYS A 23 11.54 -18.63 -3.17
N ILE A 24 11.98 -17.43 -3.51
CA ILE A 24 13.22 -17.24 -4.29
C ILE A 24 14.45 -17.16 -3.40
N LEU A 25 14.37 -16.39 -2.32
CA LEU A 25 15.51 -16.07 -1.46
C LEU A 25 15.51 -16.87 -0.15
N GLY A 26 14.39 -17.49 0.24
CA GLY A 26 14.27 -18.18 1.52
C GLY A 26 14.21 -17.24 2.73
N VAL A 27 14.13 -15.92 2.51
CA VAL A 27 14.14 -14.91 3.56
C VAL A 27 12.73 -14.39 3.79
N TYR A 28 12.35 -14.21 5.06
CA TYR A 28 11.12 -13.51 5.45
C TYR A 28 11.37 -12.00 5.44
N PRO A 29 10.78 -11.23 4.50
CA PRO A 29 11.03 -9.79 4.42
C PRO A 29 10.40 -9.02 5.58
N TRP A 30 9.22 -9.45 6.05
CA TRP A 30 8.42 -8.74 7.05
C TRP A 30 8.06 -9.69 8.18
N ARG A 31 9.06 -10.30 8.84
CA ARG A 31 8.82 -11.39 9.82
C ARG A 31 7.94 -10.93 10.99
N TYR A 32 6.63 -11.00 10.83
CA TYR A 32 5.64 -10.63 11.83
C TYR A 32 5.42 -11.82 12.77
N THR A 33 5.56 -11.59 14.07
CA THR A 33 5.39 -12.61 15.12
C THR A 33 4.14 -12.41 15.96
N ASP A 34 3.29 -11.46 15.56
CA ASP A 34 2.09 -11.10 16.32
C ASP A 34 1.01 -12.20 16.20
N PRO A 35 0.08 -12.31 17.17
CA PRO A 35 -1.02 -13.27 17.11
C PRO A 35 -1.95 -13.09 15.89
N LEU A 36 -1.94 -11.88 15.31
CA LEU A 36 -2.73 -11.51 14.14
C LEU A 36 -1.93 -11.59 12.82
N ALA A 37 -0.72 -12.16 12.86
CA ALA A 37 0.09 -12.38 11.68
C ALA A 37 -0.41 -13.59 10.87
N ILE A 38 -0.57 -13.39 9.56
CA ILE A 38 -0.89 -14.45 8.61
C ILE A 38 0.40 -14.90 7.94
N ASN A 39 0.79 -16.16 8.17
CA ASN A 39 2.00 -16.79 7.63
C ASN A 39 3.31 -16.02 7.92
N GLY A 40 3.29 -15.10 8.88
CA GLY A 40 4.42 -14.19 9.16
C GLY A 40 4.76 -13.23 8.01
N LEU A 41 3.87 -13.08 7.03
CA LEU A 41 4.06 -12.25 5.83
C LEU A 41 3.24 -10.97 5.86
N ILE A 42 2.05 -11.00 6.45
CA ILE A 42 1.19 -9.84 6.68
C ILE A 42 0.62 -9.91 8.10
N THR A 43 0.20 -8.78 8.67
CA THR A 43 -0.42 -8.72 10.00
C THR A 43 -1.69 -7.88 9.97
N LEU A 44 -2.77 -8.40 10.57
CA LEU A 44 -4.03 -7.67 10.70
C LEU A 44 -3.92 -6.48 11.64
N SER A 45 -2.95 -6.48 12.56
CA SER A 45 -2.67 -5.36 13.47
C SER A 45 -2.36 -4.06 12.73
N TYR A 46 -1.84 -4.16 11.50
CA TYR A 46 -1.50 -3.01 10.66
C TYR A 46 -2.68 -2.52 9.80
N ALA A 47 -3.86 -3.16 9.89
CA ALA A 47 -5.06 -2.71 9.19
C ALA A 47 -5.35 -1.20 9.32
N PRO A 48 -5.33 -0.58 10.52
CA PRO A 48 -5.57 0.85 10.66
C PRO A 48 -4.47 1.69 9.99
N VAL A 49 -3.22 1.27 10.04
CA VAL A 49 -2.09 1.95 9.39
C VAL A 49 -2.28 1.97 7.88
N TRP A 50 -2.58 0.81 7.30
CA TRP A 50 -2.78 0.68 5.85
C TRP A 50 -4.05 1.35 5.36
N PHE A 51 -5.12 1.35 6.16
CA PHE A 51 -6.33 2.10 5.85
C PHE A 51 -6.08 3.61 5.77
N ILE A 52 -5.34 4.17 6.74
CA ILE A 52 -4.95 5.58 6.72
C ILE A 52 -3.98 5.86 5.57
N GLY A 53 -3.01 4.97 5.34
CA GLY A 53 -2.07 5.05 4.21
C GLY A 53 -2.79 5.10 2.86
N GLY A 54 -3.80 4.25 2.64
CA GLY A 54 -4.63 4.26 1.44
C GLY A 54 -5.38 5.58 1.23
N LEU A 55 -5.92 6.17 2.30
CA LEU A 55 -6.59 7.48 2.26
C LEU A 55 -5.62 8.63 1.96
N LEU A 56 -4.38 8.54 2.47
CA LEU A 56 -3.33 9.51 2.18
C LEU A 56 -2.89 9.42 0.71
N PHE A 57 -2.70 8.20 0.20
CA PHE A 57 -2.40 7.97 -1.22
C PHE A 57 -3.43 8.63 -2.13
N GLU A 58 -4.71 8.48 -1.79
CA GLU A 58 -5.78 9.10 -2.56
C GLU A 58 -5.74 10.64 -2.53
N ARG A 59 -5.36 11.23 -1.39
CA ARG A 59 -5.15 12.68 -1.28
C ARG A 59 -3.95 13.14 -2.12
N VAL A 60 -2.84 12.41 -2.08
CA VAL A 60 -1.63 12.72 -2.84
C VAL A 60 -1.92 12.65 -4.34
N HIS A 61 -2.59 11.60 -4.82
CA HIS A 61 -2.94 11.45 -6.23
C HIS A 61 -3.78 12.64 -6.74
N ARG A 62 -4.82 13.03 -5.99
CA ARG A 62 -5.64 14.20 -6.36
C ARG A 62 -4.84 15.50 -6.40
N LYS A 63 -3.89 15.68 -5.48
CA LYS A 63 -3.01 16.85 -5.45
C LYS A 63 -2.05 16.86 -6.64
N LEU A 64 -1.53 15.69 -7.02
CA LEU A 64 -0.67 15.52 -8.17
C LEU A 64 -1.43 15.80 -9.48
N ASP A 65 -2.64 15.26 -9.64
CA ASP A 65 -3.48 15.52 -10.82
C ASP A 65 -3.77 17.03 -10.97
N ALA A 66 -4.14 17.69 -9.86
CA ALA A 66 -4.36 19.13 -9.84
C ALA A 66 -3.09 19.92 -10.19
N PHE A 67 -1.93 19.49 -9.69
CA PHE A 67 -0.65 20.11 -9.99
C PHE A 67 -0.26 19.95 -11.48
N VAL A 68 -0.46 18.76 -12.04
CA VAL A 68 -0.22 18.48 -13.47
C VAL A 68 -1.12 19.37 -14.34
N ILE A 69 -2.42 19.47 -14.02
CA ILE A 69 -3.35 20.34 -14.75
C ILE A 69 -2.93 21.81 -14.67
N LEU A 70 -2.54 22.30 -13.49
CA LEU A 70 -2.08 23.69 -13.31
C LEU A 70 -0.81 23.99 -14.10
N THR A 71 0.16 23.07 -14.05
CA THR A 71 1.44 23.19 -14.78
C THR A 71 1.21 23.18 -16.29
N ASN A 72 0.38 22.25 -16.80
CA ASN A 72 0.08 22.18 -18.23
C ASN A 72 -0.61 23.46 -18.74
N ARG A 73 -1.52 24.02 -17.93
CA ARG A 73 -2.21 25.29 -18.25
C ARG A 73 -1.31 26.53 -18.23
N TYR A 74 -0.13 26.44 -17.60
CA TYR A 74 0.87 27.51 -17.61
C TYR A 74 1.80 27.41 -18.83
N SER A 75 2.07 26.18 -19.30
CA SER A 75 2.90 25.94 -20.50
C SER A 75 2.21 26.32 -21.82
N GLU A 76 0.87 26.35 -21.86
CA GLU A 76 0.09 26.73 -23.06
C GLU A 76 -0.20 28.24 -23.13
N ARG A 77 0.35 29.06 -22.23
CA ARG A 77 0.22 30.52 -22.23
C ARG A 77 1.51 31.24 -22.60
#